data_AF-A0A7Y2ZDN4-F1
#
_entry.id   AF-A0A7Y2ZDN4-F1
#
_cell.length_a   1.000
_cell.length_b   1.000
_cell.length_c   1.000
_cell.angle_alpha   90.00
_cell.angle_beta   90.00
_cell.angle_gamma   90.00
#
_symmetry.space_group_name_H-M   'P 1'
#
loop_
_entity.id
_entity.type
_entity.pdbx_description
1 polymer ?
#
loop_
_entity_poly.entity_id
_entity_poly.type
_entity_poly.pdbx_seq_one_letter_code
_entity_poly.pdbx_strand_id
1 'polypeptide(L)'
;MGIGIIVVAVLGTLWRSAIERNRSIPDEPFRIAGNLYYVGHTGMAAFLVTGPEGHVLIDGGYPEHGPLIEQSVADLGFDIRDVRILLNSHAHSDHAGGLKHLQDVSGAELWVSEGDAEVMAAGGA
;
A
#
# COMPACT_ATOMS: atom_id res chain seq x y z
N MET A 1 -17.99 -0.33 38.86
CA MET A 1 -18.14 0.07 37.44
C MET A 1 -16.89 0.75 36.84
N GLY A 2 -16.06 1.48 37.60
CA GLY A 2 -14.92 2.25 37.04
C GLY A 2 -13.68 1.45 36.60
N ILE A 3 -13.34 0.35 37.27
CA ILE A 3 -12.11 -0.41 36.96
C ILE A 3 -12.20 -1.14 35.62
N GLY A 4 -13.37 -1.70 35.28
CA GLY A 4 -13.56 -2.41 34.00
C GLY A 4 -13.43 -1.50 32.77
N ILE A 5 -13.89 -0.25 32.88
CA ILE A 5 -13.77 0.74 31.79
C ILE A 5 -12.31 1.12 31.57
N ILE A 6 -11.53 1.30 32.65
CA ILE A 6 -10.10 1.62 32.56
C ILE A 6 -9.33 0.47 31.91
N VAL A 7 -9.61 -0.79 32.30
CA VAL A 7 -8.94 -1.96 31.71
C VAL A 7 -9.23 -2.06 30.21
N VAL A 8 -10.49 -1.90 29.79
CA VAL A 8 -10.87 -1.93 28.36
C VAL A 8 -10.20 -0.79 27.59
N ALA A 9 -10.16 0.42 28.15
CA ALA A 9 -9.50 1.56 27.52
C ALA A 9 -7.99 1.32 27.34
N VAL A 10 -7.29 0.89 28.39
CA VAL A 10 -5.85 0.63 28.33
C VAL A 10 -5.52 -0.50 27.35
N LEU A 11 -6.24 -1.63 27.41
CA LEU A 11 -6.04 -2.74 26.48
C LEU A 11 -6.34 -2.32 25.04
N GLY A 12 -7.39 -1.52 24.83
CA GLY A 12 -7.72 -0.96 23.51
C GLY A 12 -6.62 -0.06 22.94
N THR A 13 -6.01 0.79 23.77
CA THR A 13 -4.88 1.64 23.35
C THR A 13 -3.64 0.81 23.04
N LEU A 14 -3.30 -0.18 23.88
CA LEU A 14 -2.16 -1.06 23.64
C LEU A 14 -2.32 -1.88 22.36
N TRP A 15 -3.53 -2.36 22.08
CA TRP A 15 -3.85 -3.08 20.85
C TRP A 15 -3.72 -2.19 19.60
N ARG A 16 -4.31 -0.98 19.62
CA ARG A 16 -4.14 -0.01 18.51
C ARG A 16 -2.66 0.30 18.26
N SER A 17 -1.92 0.58 19.33
CA SER A 17 -0.49 0.89 19.22
C SER A 17 0.33 -0.28 18.66
N ALA A 18 -0.06 -1.52 18.97
CA ALA A 18 0.58 -2.69 18.36
C ALA A 18 0.28 -2.82 16.86
N ILE A 19 -0.95 -2.55 16.44
CA ILE A 19 -1.34 -2.53 15.02
C ILE A 19 -0.58 -1.44 14.27
N GLU A 20 -0.60 -0.21 14.80
CA GLU A 20 0.07 0.94 14.18
C GLU A 20 1.56 0.69 14.02
N ARG A 21 2.23 0.13 15.05
CA ARG A 21 3.64 -0.30 14.92
C ARG A 21 3.83 -1.32 13.82
N ASN A 22 3.00 -2.36 13.76
CA ASN A 22 3.16 -3.39 12.73
C ASN A 22 2.97 -2.83 11.31
N ARG A 23 2.10 -1.83 11.15
CA ARG A 23 1.89 -1.16 9.86
C ARG A 23 3.00 -0.18 9.50
N SER A 24 3.67 0.43 10.46
CA SER A 24 4.58 1.56 10.21
C SER A 24 6.06 1.18 10.11
N ILE A 25 6.42 -0.10 10.16
CA ILE A 25 7.81 -0.54 10.01
C ILE A 25 8.17 -0.51 8.52
N PRO A 26 9.09 0.39 8.08
CA PRO A 26 9.56 0.41 6.72
C PRO A 26 10.49 -0.77 6.47
N ASP A 27 10.33 -1.41 5.31
CA ASP A 27 11.29 -2.37 4.77
C ASP A 27 12.14 -1.68 3.72
N GLU A 28 13.44 -2.00 3.66
CA GLU A 28 14.32 -1.50 2.60
C GLU A 28 13.85 -2.09 1.25
N PRO A 29 13.54 -1.26 0.23
CA PRO A 29 13.10 -1.77 -1.05
C PRO A 29 14.24 -2.49 -1.77
N PHE A 30 13.92 -3.57 -2.48
CA PHE A 30 14.95 -4.41 -3.10
C PHE A 30 14.50 -5.04 -4.41
N ARG A 31 15.48 -5.41 -5.24
CA ARG A 31 15.25 -6.14 -6.49
C ARG A 31 15.03 -7.62 -6.19
N ILE A 32 13.89 -8.16 -6.61
CA ILE A 32 13.57 -9.58 -6.45
C ILE A 32 14.25 -10.39 -7.56
N ALA A 33 13.90 -10.10 -8.82
CA ALA A 33 14.44 -10.78 -9.99
C ALA A 33 14.18 -9.95 -11.25
N GLY A 34 15.13 -9.89 -12.19
CA GLY A 34 14.90 -9.21 -13.48
C GLY A 34 14.43 -7.76 -13.28
N ASN A 35 13.26 -7.41 -13.79
CA ASN A 35 12.64 -6.08 -13.66
C ASN A 35 11.59 -5.99 -12.53
N LEU A 36 11.54 -6.98 -11.63
CA LEU A 36 10.61 -7.03 -10.50
C LEU A 36 11.30 -6.59 -9.20
N TYR A 37 10.67 -5.66 -8.49
CA TYR A 37 11.14 -5.08 -7.24
C TYR A 37 10.06 -5.16 -6.17
N TYR A 38 10.50 -5.31 -4.93
CA TYR A 38 9.69 -5.11 -3.74
C TYR A 38 9.77 -3.64 -3.33
N VAL A 39 8.60 -3.01 -3.13
CA VAL A 39 8.45 -1.61 -2.71
C VAL A 39 7.40 -1.48 -1.58
N GLY A 40 7.05 -2.60 -0.96
CA GLY A 40 6.06 -2.69 0.12
C GLY A 40 6.67 -2.43 1.50
N HIS A 41 5.87 -2.75 2.53
CA HIS A 41 6.21 -2.56 3.95
C HIS A 41 5.91 -3.83 4.74
N THR A 42 6.35 -3.88 6.01
CA THR A 42 6.24 -5.11 6.80
C THR A 42 4.79 -5.56 6.91
N GLY A 43 4.54 -6.77 6.43
CA GLY A 43 3.20 -7.37 6.41
C GLY A 43 2.28 -6.91 5.27
N MET A 44 2.68 -5.94 4.44
CA MET A 44 1.92 -5.42 3.31
C MET A 44 2.78 -5.38 2.04
N ALA A 45 2.61 -6.39 1.17
CA ALA A 45 3.39 -6.49 -0.05
C ALA A 45 2.90 -5.49 -1.11
N ALA A 46 3.84 -4.78 -1.71
CA ALA A 46 3.65 -4.01 -2.94
C ALA A 46 4.85 -4.25 -3.86
N PHE A 47 4.60 -4.26 -5.17
CA PHE A 47 5.63 -4.61 -6.15
C PHE A 47 5.69 -3.58 -7.27
N LEU A 48 6.90 -3.34 -7.79
CA LEU A 48 7.14 -2.57 -8.99
C LEU A 48 7.69 -3.48 -10.08
N VAL A 49 7.04 -3.49 -11.25
CA VAL A 49 7.54 -4.15 -12.46
C VAL A 49 7.91 -3.07 -13.47
N THR A 50 9.20 -2.94 -13.80
CA THR A 50 9.69 -1.86 -14.66
C THR A 50 9.77 -2.27 -16.12
N GLY A 51 9.62 -1.31 -17.04
CA GLY A 51 9.62 -1.55 -18.48
C GLY A 51 9.93 -0.28 -19.27
N PRO A 52 10.33 -0.40 -20.55
CA PRO A 52 10.70 0.74 -21.38
C PRO A 52 9.52 1.67 -21.74
N GLU A 53 8.29 1.16 -21.68
CA GLU A 53 7.06 1.93 -21.96
C GLU A 53 6.43 2.54 -20.69
N GLY A 54 7.01 2.24 -19.53
CA GLY A 54 6.50 2.59 -18.22
C GLY A 54 6.51 1.41 -17.26
N HIS A 55 6.02 1.64 -16.04
CA HIS A 55 6.04 0.66 -14.95
C HIS A 55 4.63 0.26 -14.55
N VAL A 56 4.52 -0.93 -13.95
CA VAL A 56 3.32 -1.40 -13.27
C VAL A 56 3.62 -1.47 -11.78
N LEU A 57 2.77 -0.85 -10.96
CA LEU A 57 2.83 -0.97 -9.51
C LEU A 57 1.67 -1.87 -9.05
N ILE A 58 1.94 -2.86 -8.22
CA ILE A 58 0.95 -3.82 -7.73
C ILE A 58 0.72 -3.56 -6.24
N ASP A 59 -0.54 -3.28 -5.88
CA ASP A 59 -1.02 -2.90 -4.55
C ASP A 59 -0.43 -1.60 -3.97
N GLY A 60 -1.10 -1.08 -2.93
CA GLY A 60 -0.78 0.19 -2.29
C GLY A 60 -0.73 0.14 -0.76
N GLY A 61 -0.89 -1.04 -0.14
CA GLY A 61 -0.92 -1.15 1.31
C GLY A 61 -2.13 -0.44 1.95
N TYR A 62 -1.97 -0.03 3.20
CA TYR A 62 -2.89 0.87 3.91
C TYR A 62 -2.82 2.32 3.40
N PRO A 63 -3.79 3.20 3.72
CA PRO A 63 -3.75 4.60 3.29
C PRO A 63 -2.45 5.35 3.63
N GLU A 64 -1.87 5.08 4.80
CA GLU A 64 -0.58 5.64 5.23
C GLU A 64 0.63 5.14 4.44
N HIS A 65 0.50 4.06 3.66
CA HIS A 65 1.61 3.45 2.91
C HIS A 65 1.86 4.09 1.56
N GLY A 66 0.88 4.75 0.93
CA GLY A 66 1.03 5.37 -0.38
C GLY A 66 2.30 6.24 -0.51
N PRO A 67 2.52 7.22 0.39
CA PRO A 67 3.74 8.04 0.39
C PRO A 67 5.03 7.26 0.62
N LEU A 68 4.97 6.17 1.38
CA LEU A 68 6.15 5.35 1.68
C LEU A 68 6.52 4.44 0.51
N ILE A 69 5.53 3.95 -0.23
CA ILE A 69 5.73 3.22 -1.48
C ILE A 69 6.30 4.15 -2.55
N GLU A 70 5.79 5.39 -2.67
CA GLU A 70 6.39 6.42 -3.52
C GLU A 70 7.87 6.64 -3.19
N GLN A 71 8.21 6.76 -1.91
CA GLN A 71 9.59 6.86 -1.46
C GLN A 71 10.41 5.62 -1.81
N SER A 72 9.86 4.42 -1.63
CA SER A 72 10.53 3.16 -1.97
C SER A 72 10.86 3.05 -3.47
N VAL A 73 9.97 3.54 -4.34
CA VAL A 73 10.20 3.64 -5.79
C VAL A 73 11.36 4.60 -6.07
N ALA A 74 11.40 5.76 -5.40
CA ALA A 74 12.48 6.73 -5.53
C ALA A 74 13.83 6.21 -5.02
N ASP A 75 13.86 5.47 -3.91
CA ASP A 75 15.08 4.89 -3.32
C ASP A 75 15.72 3.84 -4.24
N LEU A 76 14.92 3.16 -5.07
CA LEU A 76 15.39 2.27 -6.14
C LEU A 76 15.86 3.00 -7.41
N GLY A 77 15.73 4.32 -7.45
CA GLY A 77 16.14 5.17 -8.58
C GLY A 77 15.11 5.27 -9.71
N PHE A 78 13.85 4.92 -9.44
CA PHE A 78 12.75 5.07 -10.40
C PHE A 78 11.94 6.33 -10.10
N ASP A 79 11.25 6.87 -11.12
CA ASP A 79 10.31 7.98 -10.97
C ASP A 79 8.89 7.42 -10.88
N ILE A 80 8.13 7.83 -9.87
CA ILE A 80 6.74 7.41 -9.70
C ILE A 80 5.86 7.80 -10.91
N ARG A 81 6.24 8.84 -11.66
CA ARG A 81 5.54 9.32 -12.86
C ARG A 81 5.78 8.42 -14.10
N ASP A 82 6.72 7.49 -14.01
CA ASP A 82 6.90 6.44 -15.02
C ASP A 82 5.98 5.25 -14.79
N VAL A 83 5.28 5.17 -13.65
CA VAL A 83 4.20 4.20 -13.43
C VAL A 83 3.01 4.57 -14.30
N ARG A 84 2.56 3.62 -15.13
CA ARG A 84 1.42 3.79 -16.06
C ARG A 84 0.18 3.07 -15.58
N ILE A 85 0.37 1.98 -14.86
CA ILE A 85 -0.70 1.11 -14.37
C ILE A 85 -0.47 0.87 -12.87
N LEU A 86 -1.51 1.11 -12.09
CA LEU A 86 -1.68 0.55 -10.76
C LEU A 86 -2.56 -0.70 -10.92
N LEU A 87 -2.09 -1.83 -10.44
CA LEU A 87 -2.84 -3.08 -10.43
C LEU A 87 -3.17 -3.42 -8.97
N ASN A 88 -4.41 -3.77 -8.70
CA ASN A 88 -4.80 -4.23 -7.36
C ASN A 88 -5.04 -5.74 -7.35
N SER A 89 -4.53 -6.40 -6.32
CA SER A 89 -4.75 -7.83 -6.10
C SER A 89 -6.18 -8.10 -5.60
N HIS A 90 -6.67 -7.31 -4.65
CA HIS A 90 -8.04 -7.34 -4.14
C HIS A 90 -8.40 -6.08 -3.32
N ALA A 91 -9.70 -5.81 -3.20
CA ALA A 91 -10.23 -4.53 -2.72
C ALA A 91 -10.20 -4.27 -1.19
N HIS A 92 -9.43 -5.04 -0.40
CA HIS A 92 -9.34 -4.76 1.04
C HIS A 92 -8.45 -3.56 1.34
N SER A 93 -8.79 -2.81 2.39
CA SER A 93 -8.05 -1.61 2.82
C SER A 93 -6.55 -1.79 3.04
N ASP A 94 -6.07 -3.00 3.32
CA ASP A 94 -4.67 -3.33 3.54
C ASP A 94 -3.87 -3.56 2.24
N HIS A 95 -4.56 -3.59 1.09
CA HIS A 95 -3.96 -3.67 -0.25
C HIS A 95 -4.33 -2.49 -1.13
N ALA A 96 -5.53 -1.94 -0.97
CA ALA A 96 -6.08 -0.88 -1.80
C ALA A 96 -5.95 0.52 -1.19
N GLY A 97 -5.67 0.63 0.10
CA GLY A 97 -5.77 1.88 0.85
C GLY A 97 -4.87 3.00 0.32
N GLY A 98 -3.62 2.68 -0.06
CA GLY A 98 -2.68 3.66 -0.59
C GLY A 98 -2.83 3.97 -2.08
N LEU A 99 -3.69 3.26 -2.82
CA LEU A 99 -3.79 3.38 -4.27
C LEU A 99 -4.24 4.76 -4.72
N LYS A 100 -5.10 5.44 -3.95
CA LYS A 100 -5.54 6.80 -4.28
C LYS A 100 -4.38 7.80 -4.30
N HIS A 101 -3.51 7.76 -3.29
CA HIS A 101 -2.30 8.59 -3.25
C HIS A 101 -1.41 8.28 -4.45
N LEU A 102 -1.13 7.00 -4.67
CA LEU A 102 -0.26 6.54 -5.76
C LEU A 102 -0.80 6.95 -7.13
N GLN A 103 -2.12 6.90 -7.32
CA GLN A 103 -2.79 7.35 -8.54
C GLN A 103 -2.61 8.86 -8.74
N ASP A 104 -2.78 9.65 -7.69
CA ASP A 104 -2.65 11.11 -7.75
C ASP A 104 -1.23 11.55 -8.12
N VAL A 105 -0.20 10.91 -7.56
CA VAL A 105 1.20 11.32 -7.78
C VAL A 105 1.79 10.76 -9.09
N SER A 106 1.31 9.62 -9.58
CA SER A 106 1.79 9.01 -10.83
C SER A 106 1.00 9.44 -12.06
N GLY A 107 -0.30 9.70 -11.91
CA GLY A 107 -1.23 9.82 -13.03
C GLY A 107 -1.56 8.48 -13.71
N ALA A 108 -1.23 7.35 -13.08
CA ALA A 108 -1.45 6.02 -13.62
C ALA A 108 -2.94 5.62 -13.67
N GLU A 109 -3.28 4.74 -14.60
CA GLU A 109 -4.59 4.08 -14.62
C GLU A 109 -4.68 3.03 -13.51
N LEU A 110 -5.82 2.97 -12.82
CA LEU A 110 -6.08 1.92 -11.84
C LEU A 110 -6.85 0.77 -12.49
N TRP A 111 -6.24 -0.40 -12.55
CA TRP A 111 -6.83 -1.62 -13.07
C TRP A 111 -7.18 -2.55 -11.92
N VAL A 112 -8.44 -3.00 -11.89
CA VAL A 112 -9.02 -3.86 -10.85
C VAL A 112 -9.77 -5.01 -11.52
N SER A 113 -9.99 -6.10 -10.80
CA SER A 113 -10.86 -7.18 -11.29
C SER A 113 -12.31 -6.69 -11.40
N GLU A 114 -13.08 -7.23 -12.35
CA GLU A 114 -14.50 -6.89 -12.50
C GLU A 114 -15.30 -7.18 -11.21
N GLY A 115 -14.96 -8.27 -10.51
CA GLY A 115 -15.62 -8.66 -9.26
C GLY A 115 -15.40 -7.66 -8.11
N ASP A 116 -14.30 -6.91 -8.13
CA ASP A 116 -13.96 -5.92 -7.12
C ASP A 116 -14.28 -4.48 -7.56
N ALA A 117 -14.72 -4.28 -8.81
CA ALA A 117 -14.88 -2.94 -9.38
C ALA A 117 -15.86 -2.05 -8.61
N GLU A 118 -17.03 -2.60 -8.21
CA GLU A 118 -18.01 -1.84 -7.44
C GLU A 118 -17.51 -1.49 -6.04
N VAL A 119 -16.81 -2.42 -5.37
CA VAL A 119 -16.22 -2.21 -4.04
C VAL A 119 -15.13 -1.14 -4.11
N MET A 120 -14.24 -1.23 -5.10
CA MET A 120 -13.19 -0.26 -5.32
C MET A 120 -13.75 1.12 -5.65
N ALA A 121 -14.78 1.21 -6.49
CA ALA A 121 -15.45 2.48 -6.82
C ALA A 121 -16.13 3.11 -5.59
N ALA A 122 -16.56 2.29 -4.62
CA ALA A 122 -17.13 2.76 -3.36
C ALA A 122 -16.08 3.18 -2.31
N GLY A 123 -14.77 3.04 -2.62
CA GLY A 123 -13.67 3.41 -1.73
C GLY A 123 -12.93 2.24 -1.07
N GLY A 124 -13.17 1.01 -1.53
CA GLY A 124 -12.59 -0.20 -0.96
C GLY A 124 -13.46 -0.84 0.12
N ALA A 125 -13.05 -2.03 0.57
CA ALA A 125 -13.69 -2.80 1.64
C ALA A 125 -13.15 -2.49 3.04
#